data_AF-A0A813H2U1-F1
#
_entry.id   AF-A0A813H2U1-F1
#
_cell.length_a   1.000
_cell.length_b   1.000
_cell.length_c   1.000
_cell.angle_alpha   90.00
_cell.angle_beta   90.00
_cell.angle_gamma   90.00
#
_symmetry.space_group_name_H-M   'P 1'
#
loop_
_entity.id
_entity.type
_entity.pdbx_description
1 polymer ?
#
loop_
_entity_poly.entity_id
_entity_poly.type
_entity_poly.pdbx_seq_one_letter_code
_entity_poly.pdbx_strand_id
1 'polypeptide(L)'
;ALIDCMLPEQGGIYTGHMEGKTEMLFFGPDENTAGYMDLGAELAHVRGYPYWKALTTGKGTALGGIPHDTYGMTTASVHKYVIELLRELGEDESKITKFQTGGPDGDLGSNEILLSK
;
A
#
# COMPACT_ATOMS: atom_id res chain seq x y z
N ALA A 1 -11.05 -12.54 -12.28
CA ALA A 1 -9.85 -11.96 -12.90
C ALA A 1 -8.63 -12.05 -11.98
N LEU A 2 -8.61 -11.42 -10.80
CA LEU A 2 -7.44 -11.40 -9.90
C LEU A 2 -7.02 -12.78 -9.35
N ILE A 3 -7.99 -13.62 -8.96
CA ILE A 3 -7.74 -15.02 -8.60
C ILE A 3 -7.36 -15.87 -9.82
N ASP A 4 -7.69 -15.41 -11.02
CA ASP A 4 -7.28 -16.09 -12.26
C ASP A 4 -5.83 -15.71 -12.65
N CYS A 5 -5.23 -14.71 -11.98
CA CYS A 5 -3.78 -14.47 -12.00
C CYS A 5 -3.01 -15.44 -11.08
N MET A 6 -3.70 -16.30 -10.32
CA MET A 6 -3.07 -17.42 -9.64
C MET A 6 -2.63 -18.42 -10.71
N LEU A 7 -1.34 -18.40 -11.04
CA LEU A 7 -0.77 -19.29 -12.04
C LEU A 7 -0.90 -20.74 -11.57
N PRO A 8 -1.22 -21.69 -12.47
CA PRO A 8 -1.22 -23.09 -12.13
C PRO A 8 0.19 -23.57 -11.76
N GLU A 9 0.31 -24.50 -10.82
CA GLU A 9 1.58 -25.13 -10.43
C GLU A 9 2.37 -25.65 -11.65
N GLN A 10 1.67 -26.08 -12.70
CA GLN A 10 2.28 -26.70 -13.87
C GLN A 10 2.80 -25.73 -14.94
N GLY A 11 2.67 -24.40 -14.76
CA GLY A 11 3.17 -23.46 -15.75
C GLY A 11 3.16 -22.01 -15.31
N GLY A 12 4.35 -21.46 -15.03
CA GLY A 12 4.53 -20.05 -14.75
C GLY A 12 5.88 -19.75 -14.10
N ILE A 13 6.05 -18.51 -13.66
CA ILE A 13 7.23 -18.04 -12.88
C ILE A 13 7.39 -18.80 -11.54
N TYR A 14 6.37 -19.59 -11.17
CA TYR A 14 6.24 -20.34 -9.91
C TYR A 14 6.64 -21.83 -10.00
N THR A 15 6.97 -22.37 -11.19
CA THR A 15 7.29 -23.81 -11.32
C THR A 15 8.48 -24.18 -10.41
N GLY A 16 8.21 -24.93 -9.34
CA GLY A 16 9.22 -25.40 -8.38
C GLY A 16 9.58 -24.44 -7.23
N HIS A 17 8.92 -23.28 -7.11
CA HIS A 17 9.24 -22.32 -6.04
C HIS A 17 8.85 -22.82 -4.64
N MET A 18 7.70 -23.51 -4.53
CA MET A 18 7.06 -23.93 -3.27
C MET A 18 6.37 -25.30 -3.41
N GLU A 19 7.05 -26.29 -4.01
CA GLU A 19 6.47 -27.62 -4.26
C GLU A 19 5.84 -28.24 -3.00
N GLY A 20 4.54 -28.58 -3.08
CA GLY A 20 3.78 -29.18 -1.99
C GLY A 20 3.35 -28.22 -0.88
N LYS A 21 3.51 -26.89 -1.04
CA LYS A 21 3.09 -25.88 -0.05
C LYS A 21 2.03 -24.95 -0.61
N THR A 22 1.04 -24.63 0.23
CA THR A 22 0.06 -23.58 -0.07
C THR A 22 0.69 -22.21 0.09
N GLU A 23 0.57 -21.36 -0.92
CA GLU A 23 0.97 -19.96 -0.87
C GLU A 23 -0.20 -19.07 -0.49
N MET A 24 0.10 -18.04 0.31
CA MET A 24 -0.84 -16.96 0.58
C MET A 24 -0.42 -15.74 -0.24
N LEU A 25 -1.36 -15.20 -1.01
CA LEU A 25 -1.15 -13.98 -1.79
C LEU A 25 -1.77 -12.78 -1.08
N PHE A 26 -1.06 -11.66 -1.15
CA PHE A 26 -1.49 -10.36 -0.64
C PHE A 26 -1.26 -9.32 -1.73
N PHE A 27 -2.31 -8.63 -2.13
CA PHE A 27 -2.29 -7.62 -3.17
C PHE A 27 -2.51 -6.24 -2.56
N GLY A 28 -1.74 -5.25 -3.02
CA GLY A 28 -1.99 -3.84 -2.75
C GLY A 28 -2.49 -3.13 -4.00
N PRO A 29 -3.18 -2.00 -3.84
CA PRO A 29 -3.48 -1.14 -4.97
C PRO A 29 -2.22 -0.43 -5.46
N ASP A 30 -2.22 -0.15 -6.76
CA ASP A 30 -1.33 0.73 -7.48
C ASP A 30 -2.15 1.65 -8.42
N GLU A 31 -1.49 2.43 -9.28
CA GLU A 31 -2.09 3.36 -10.24
C GLU A 31 -3.31 2.77 -10.95
N ASN A 32 -4.45 3.45 -10.81
CA ASN A 32 -5.75 3.08 -11.42
C ASN A 32 -6.37 1.76 -10.92
N THR A 33 -5.88 1.16 -9.82
CA THR A 33 -6.43 -0.12 -9.30
C THR A 33 -7.11 -0.02 -7.94
N ALA A 34 -6.98 1.10 -7.22
CA ALA A 34 -7.52 1.28 -5.87
C ALA A 34 -9.02 0.96 -5.75
N GLY A 35 -9.83 1.36 -6.74
CA GLY A 35 -11.27 1.10 -6.76
C GLY A 35 -11.68 -0.38 -6.86
N TYR A 36 -10.74 -1.29 -7.12
CA TYR A 36 -11.01 -2.73 -7.25
C TYR A 36 -10.64 -3.53 -6.00
N MET A 37 -10.06 -2.92 -4.96
CA MET A 37 -9.59 -3.67 -3.79
C MET A 37 -10.72 -4.35 -3.02
N ASP A 38 -11.86 -3.66 -2.87
CA ASP A 38 -13.07 -4.24 -2.26
C ASP A 38 -13.60 -5.41 -3.10
N LEU A 39 -13.73 -5.20 -4.41
CA LEU A 39 -14.17 -6.24 -5.35
C LEU A 39 -13.25 -7.47 -5.30
N GLY A 40 -11.93 -7.27 -5.18
CA GLY A 40 -10.96 -8.36 -5.07
C GLY A 40 -11.21 -9.25 -3.85
N ALA A 41 -11.43 -8.65 -2.67
CA ALA A 41 -11.73 -9.39 -1.45
C ALA A 41 -13.09 -10.08 -1.49
N GLU A 42 -14.13 -9.41 -2.02
CA GLU A 42 -15.47 -9.99 -2.14
C GLU A 42 -15.50 -11.18 -3.11
N LEU A 43 -14.83 -11.07 -4.27
CA LEU A 43 -14.72 -12.19 -5.21
C LEU A 43 -13.98 -13.39 -4.59
N ALA A 44 -12.99 -13.13 -3.73
CA ALA A 44 -12.31 -14.18 -2.98
C ALA A 44 -13.21 -14.84 -1.94
N HIS A 45 -14.08 -14.05 -1.30
CA HIS A 45 -15.07 -14.56 -0.37
C HIS A 45 -16.04 -15.52 -1.06
N VAL A 46 -16.60 -15.09 -2.20
CA VAL A 46 -17.54 -15.89 -3.01
C VAL A 46 -16.90 -17.18 -3.52
N ARG A 47 -15.58 -17.17 -3.80
CA ARG A 47 -14.83 -18.35 -4.24
C ARG A 47 -14.33 -19.24 -3.10
N GLY A 48 -14.66 -18.91 -1.84
CA GLY A 48 -14.29 -19.72 -0.68
C GLY A 48 -12.82 -19.65 -0.29
N TYR A 49 -12.08 -18.60 -0.69
CA TYR A 49 -10.70 -18.42 -0.26
C TYR A 49 -10.65 -18.13 1.26
N PRO A 50 -9.95 -18.95 2.08
CA PRO A 50 -10.00 -18.82 3.53
C PRO A 50 -9.55 -17.45 4.06
N TYR A 51 -8.62 -16.80 3.37
CA TYR A 51 -8.03 -15.52 3.76
C TYR A 51 -8.56 -14.33 2.94
N TRP A 52 -9.80 -14.42 2.45
CA TRP A 52 -10.41 -13.44 1.54
C TRP A 52 -10.32 -11.98 2.01
N LYS A 53 -10.51 -11.70 3.31
CA LYS A 53 -10.39 -10.33 3.84
C LYS A 53 -8.98 -9.78 3.72
N ALA A 54 -7.97 -10.64 3.84
CA ALA A 54 -6.56 -10.24 3.81
C ALA A 54 -5.99 -10.24 2.38
N LEU A 55 -6.71 -10.81 1.40
CA LEU A 55 -6.23 -10.94 0.03
C LEU A 55 -5.82 -9.60 -0.60
N THR A 56 -6.58 -8.52 -0.35
CA THR A 56 -6.28 -7.17 -0.84
C THR A 56 -6.10 -6.20 0.32
N THR A 57 -5.20 -5.23 0.21
CA THR A 57 -5.10 -4.06 1.10
C THR A 57 -5.69 -2.82 0.42
N GLY A 58 -5.74 -1.67 1.10
CA GLY A 58 -6.35 -0.45 0.52
C GLY A 58 -7.87 -0.53 0.31
N LYS A 59 -8.54 -1.50 0.96
CA LYS A 59 -9.99 -1.67 0.95
C LYS A 59 -10.72 -0.58 1.75
N GLY A 60 -12.02 -0.50 1.59
CA GLY A 60 -12.92 0.25 2.46
C GLY A 60 -12.92 -0.28 3.90
N THR A 61 -13.24 0.61 4.84
CA THR A 61 -13.29 0.30 6.28
C THR A 61 -14.32 -0.78 6.62
N ALA A 62 -15.42 -0.86 5.86
CA ALA A 62 -16.44 -1.91 6.00
C ALA A 62 -15.86 -3.33 5.80
N LEU A 63 -14.79 -3.46 5.00
CA LEU A 63 -14.07 -4.72 4.75
C LEU A 63 -12.77 -4.83 5.56
N GLY A 64 -12.60 -3.98 6.59
CA GLY A 64 -11.43 -3.98 7.46
C GLY A 64 -10.21 -3.26 6.88
N GLY A 65 -10.39 -2.41 5.87
CA GLY A 65 -9.32 -1.54 5.39
C GLY A 65 -9.05 -0.35 6.33
N ILE A 66 -7.85 0.21 6.23
CA ILE A 66 -7.38 1.34 7.03
C ILE A 66 -7.15 2.54 6.07
N PRO A 67 -7.83 3.68 6.26
CA PRO A 67 -7.67 4.88 5.44
C PRO A 67 -6.26 5.49 5.57
N HIS A 68 -5.37 5.18 4.64
CA HIS A 68 -3.96 5.57 4.72
C HIS A 68 -3.73 7.06 4.45
N ASP A 69 -4.60 7.68 3.66
CA ASP A 69 -4.67 9.10 3.38
C ASP A 69 -4.98 9.91 4.64
N THR A 70 -5.99 9.47 5.40
CA THR A 70 -6.47 10.11 6.63
C THR A 70 -5.44 10.01 7.74
N TYR A 71 -4.76 8.87 7.84
CA TYR A 71 -3.72 8.66 8.85
C TYR A 71 -2.32 9.08 8.37
N GLY A 72 -2.20 9.55 7.13
CA GLY A 72 -0.94 9.98 6.52
C GLY A 72 0.19 8.96 6.68
N MET A 73 -0.09 7.65 6.58
CA MET A 73 0.84 6.61 7.04
C MET A 73 2.19 6.69 6.33
N THR A 74 2.16 6.89 5.01
CA THR A 74 3.38 7.03 4.21
C THR A 74 4.10 8.34 4.53
N THR A 75 3.36 9.45 4.59
CA THR A 75 3.92 10.76 4.93
C THR A 75 4.57 10.76 6.30
N ALA A 76 3.93 10.23 7.33
CA ALA A 76 4.47 10.17 8.67
C ALA A 76 5.82 9.45 8.72
N SER A 77 5.97 8.35 7.97
CA SER A 77 7.23 7.62 7.90
C SER A 77 8.31 8.39 7.15
N VAL A 78 8.00 8.95 5.97
CA VAL A 78 8.96 9.70 5.16
C VAL A 78 9.38 10.99 5.86
N HIS A 79 8.41 11.74 6.40
CA HIS A 79 8.65 12.93 7.18
C HIS A 79 9.56 12.63 8.38
N LYS A 80 9.25 11.58 9.14
CA LYS A 80 10.10 11.18 10.28
C LYS A 80 11.51 10.88 9.83
N TYR A 81 11.70 10.14 8.75
CA TYR A 81 13.04 9.90 8.19
C TYR A 81 13.78 11.21 7.86
N VAL A 82 13.11 12.17 7.24
CA VAL A 82 13.69 13.49 6.91
C VAL A 82 14.07 14.27 8.17
N ILE A 83 13.21 14.32 9.20
CA ILE A 83 13.52 14.99 10.47
C ILE A 83 14.75 14.40 11.15
N GLU A 84 14.86 13.07 11.15
CA GLU A 84 16.01 12.39 11.74
C GLU A 84 17.29 12.69 10.94
N LEU A 85 17.21 12.71 9.60
CA LEU A 85 18.33 13.10 8.74
C LEU A 85 18.79 14.54 9.02
N LEU A 86 17.86 15.50 9.09
CA LEU A 86 18.19 16.90 9.38
C LEU A 86 18.86 17.04 10.75
N ARG A 87 18.39 16.29 11.75
CA ARG A 87 19.03 16.26 13.08
C ARG A 87 20.47 15.78 12.98
N GLU A 88 20.75 14.68 12.28
CA GLU A 88 22.12 14.17 12.12
C GLU A 88 23.03 15.17 11.39
N LEU A 89 22.47 16.00 10.50
CA LEU A 89 23.19 17.06 9.79
C LEU A 89 23.30 18.37 10.58
N GLY A 90 22.62 18.49 11.73
CA GLY A 90 22.56 19.72 12.52
C GLY A 90 21.71 20.83 11.87
N GLU A 91 20.80 20.45 10.98
CA GLU A 91 19.94 21.37 10.23
C GLU A 91 18.57 21.55 10.89
N ASP A 92 18.01 22.75 10.75
CA ASP A 92 16.69 23.12 11.27
C ASP A 92 15.66 23.07 10.14
N GLU A 93 14.63 22.24 10.31
CA GLU A 93 13.56 22.08 9.32
C GLU A 93 12.95 23.42 8.90
N SER A 94 12.72 24.34 9.84
CA SER A 94 12.05 25.61 9.53
C SER A 94 12.93 26.59 8.73
N LYS A 95 14.16 26.21 8.41
CA LYS A 95 15.13 27.03 7.65
C LYS A 95 15.45 26.44 6.28
N ILE A 96 14.90 25.27 5.96
CA ILE A 96 15.13 24.61 4.67
C ILE A 96 13.93 24.79 3.75
N THR A 97 14.19 24.80 2.44
CA THR A 97 13.14 24.77 1.43
C THR A 97 13.01 23.36 0.89
N LYS A 98 11.83 22.74 1.07
CA LYS A 98 11.53 21.42 0.52
C LYS A 98 10.93 21.54 -0.89
N PHE A 99 11.43 20.75 -1.82
CA PHE A 99 10.83 20.55 -3.13
C PHE A 99 10.13 19.19 -3.15
N GLN A 100 8.87 19.16 -3.61
CA GLN A 100 8.06 17.94 -3.67
C GLN A 100 7.57 17.73 -5.11
N THR A 101 7.62 16.49 -5.59
CA THR A 101 7.06 16.09 -6.88
C THR A 101 5.86 15.18 -6.66
N GLY A 102 4.79 15.39 -7.43
CA GLY A 102 3.45 14.95 -7.06
C GLY A 102 2.75 16.10 -6.34
N GLY A 103 1.73 16.68 -6.98
CA GLY A 103 1.08 17.90 -6.53
C GLY A 103 0.38 17.77 -5.17
N PRO A 104 -0.22 18.86 -4.67
CA PRO A 104 -0.91 18.86 -3.37
C PRO A 104 -2.18 18.01 -3.35
N ASP A 105 -2.61 17.46 -4.49
CA ASP A 105 -3.82 16.63 -4.61
C ASP A 105 -3.57 15.14 -4.32
N GLY A 106 -2.31 14.75 -4.11
CA GLY A 106 -1.93 13.39 -3.72
C GLY A 106 -1.98 13.17 -2.20
N ASP A 107 -2.11 11.92 -1.76
CA ASP A 107 -2.13 11.52 -0.36
C ASP A 107 -0.83 11.86 0.39
N LEU A 108 0.34 11.71 -0.25
CA LEU A 108 1.62 12.02 0.37
C LEU A 108 1.87 13.52 0.50
N GLY A 109 1.81 14.23 -0.63
CA GLY A 109 2.20 15.64 -0.73
C GLY A 109 1.26 16.57 0.04
N SER A 110 -0.05 16.29 0.01
CA SER A 110 -1.03 17.04 0.82
C SER A 110 -0.71 16.97 2.31
N ASN A 111 -0.47 15.77 2.82
CA ASN A 111 -0.16 15.54 4.22
C ASN A 111 1.20 16.16 4.62
N GLU A 112 2.21 16.13 3.74
CA GLU A 112 3.52 16.73 4.06
C GLU A 112 3.42 18.26 4.18
N ILE A 113 2.60 18.91 3.35
CA ILE A 113 2.35 20.36 3.45
C ILE A 113 1.73 20.71 4.82
N LEU A 114 0.88 19.84 5.37
CA LEU A 114 0.25 20.05 6.67
C LEU A 114 1.18 19.76 7.85
N LEU A 115 2.11 18.82 7.70
CA LEU A 115 3.01 18.35 8.77
C LEU A 115 4.34 19.11 8.82
N SER A 116 4.86 19.55 7.67
CA SER A 116 6.15 20.25 7.55
C SER A 116 6.15 21.61 8.25
N LYS A 117 7.32 22.00 8.75
CA LYS A 117 7.59 23.33 9.31
C LYS A 117 8.39 24.22 8.35
#